data_AF-A0A532DI56-F1
#
_entry.id   AF-A0A532DI56-F1
#
_cell.length_a   1.000
_cell.length_b   1.000
_cell.length_c   1.000
_cell.angle_alpha   90.00
_cell.angle_beta   90.00
_cell.angle_gamma   90.00
#
_symmetry.space_group_name_H-M   'P 1'
#
loop_
_entity.id
_entity.type
_entity.pdbx_description
1 polymer ?
#
loop_
_entity_poly.entity_id
_entity_poly.type
_entity_poly.pdbx_seq_one_letter_code
_entity_poly.pdbx_strand_id
1 'polypeptide(L)'
;MTKSRFQEELLRIMDRKHHWAWPAFANGTVTIDQLKRHFQQEYGVYVRDFPVFLARIHGKNPPPPVRRMLADNIYEEDTGGLSLGKSHPELFLTMMAGLGLPAQDFELVRLLPPSRQYRAWLDRVSNNRDWVVGAAALTIFVEGSIKDRAEIADPSKPKTAEEIEGIVQRHPLVKYHGLPLDAMDLIRAHQMVEAGHRHDAYAMVVNYATTRAQQQAVLTCLKKCLTIWQTYRDAVAKACGLKKTSR
;
A
#
# COMPACT_ATOMS: atom_id res chain seq x y z
N MET A 1 -26.55 2.50 5.05
CA MET A 1 -26.18 2.10 6.44
C MET A 1 -25.66 3.33 7.16
N THR A 2 -25.64 3.35 8.50
CA THR A 2 -25.03 4.47 9.25
C THR A 2 -23.53 4.56 8.94
N LYS A 3 -22.92 5.73 9.15
CA LYS A 3 -21.47 5.93 8.97
C LYS A 3 -20.66 4.94 9.82
N SER A 4 -21.02 4.77 11.08
CA SER A 4 -20.37 3.83 12.00
C SER A 4 -20.44 2.38 11.51
N ARG A 5 -21.63 1.93 11.07
CA ARG A 5 -21.80 0.58 10.52
C ARG A 5 -21.03 0.41 9.21
N PHE A 6 -20.97 1.43 8.37
CA PHE A 6 -20.19 1.38 7.14
C PHE A 6 -18.70 1.26 7.42
N GLN A 7 -18.15 2.08 8.32
CA GLN A 7 -16.76 2.02 8.75
C GLN A 7 -16.40 0.64 9.33
N GLU A 8 -17.26 0.08 10.18
CA GLU A 8 -17.04 -1.26 10.73
C GLU A 8 -16.99 -2.34 9.63
N GLU A 9 -17.83 -2.26 8.60
CA GLU A 9 -17.78 -3.19 7.47
C GLU A 9 -16.52 -3.02 6.61
N LEU A 10 -15.97 -1.81 6.49
CA LEU A 10 -14.66 -1.58 5.85
C LEU A 10 -13.54 -2.25 6.68
N LEU A 11 -13.54 -2.03 8.00
CA LEU A 11 -12.55 -2.60 8.92
C LEU A 11 -12.59 -4.13 8.90
N ARG A 12 -13.77 -4.77 8.89
CA ARG A 12 -13.91 -6.23 8.78
C ARG A 12 -13.28 -6.82 7.51
N ILE A 13 -13.25 -6.05 6.42
CA ILE A 13 -12.55 -6.46 5.19
C ILE A 13 -11.04 -6.34 5.40
N MET A 14 -10.57 -5.25 6.01
CA MET A 14 -9.14 -4.99 6.26
C MET A 14 -8.53 -5.92 7.32
N ASP A 15 -9.31 -6.37 8.31
CA ASP A 15 -8.91 -7.40 9.29
C ASP A 15 -8.47 -8.70 8.61
N ARG A 16 -8.96 -8.95 7.39
CA ARG A 16 -8.64 -10.14 6.58
C ARG A 16 -7.52 -9.89 5.59
N LYS A 17 -6.98 -8.67 5.49
CA LYS A 17 -5.86 -8.29 4.62
C LYS A 17 -4.52 -8.75 5.26
N HIS A 18 -4.38 -10.05 5.42
CA HIS A 18 -3.13 -10.71 5.79
C HIS A 18 -2.87 -11.90 4.85
N HIS A 19 -1.64 -12.36 4.80
CA HIS A 19 -1.24 -13.47 3.93
C HIS A 19 -0.29 -14.41 4.66
N TRP A 20 -0.42 -15.72 4.40
CA TRP A 20 0.29 -16.77 5.14
C TRP A 20 1.81 -16.72 4.94
N ALA A 21 2.30 -16.12 3.85
CA ALA A 21 3.72 -16.06 3.53
C ALA A 21 4.45 -14.90 4.25
N TRP A 22 3.72 -13.94 4.84
CA TRP A 22 4.31 -12.71 5.40
C TRP A 22 5.41 -12.97 6.43
N PRO A 23 5.25 -13.93 7.36
CA PRO A 23 6.31 -14.23 8.33
C PRO A 23 7.65 -14.61 7.67
N ALA A 24 7.64 -15.26 6.50
CA ALA A 24 8.87 -15.65 5.81
C ALA A 24 9.68 -14.44 5.30
N PHE A 25 8.99 -13.35 4.93
CA PHE A 25 9.62 -12.10 4.51
C PHE A 25 10.08 -11.23 5.70
N ALA A 26 9.71 -11.59 6.92
CA ALA A 26 10.00 -10.81 8.13
C ALA A 26 11.03 -11.48 9.07
N ASN A 27 11.35 -12.76 8.87
CA ASN A 27 12.19 -13.54 9.78
C ASN A 27 13.59 -13.87 9.21
N GLY A 28 13.93 -13.35 8.03
CA GLY A 28 15.24 -13.55 7.40
C GLY A 28 15.42 -14.86 6.65
N THR A 29 14.36 -15.66 6.48
CA THR A 29 14.46 -16.97 5.80
C THR A 29 14.45 -16.90 4.27
N VAL A 30 14.01 -15.78 3.70
CA VAL A 30 14.01 -15.56 2.24
C VAL A 30 15.37 -15.04 1.75
N THR A 31 15.82 -15.46 0.58
CA THR A 31 17.03 -14.95 -0.06
C THR A 31 16.79 -13.62 -0.77
N ILE A 32 17.85 -12.89 -1.11
CA ILE A 32 17.77 -11.66 -1.92
C ILE A 32 17.09 -11.94 -3.26
N ASP A 33 17.34 -13.06 -3.91
CA ASP A 33 16.66 -13.44 -5.16
C ASP A 33 15.14 -13.64 -4.98
N GLN A 34 14.72 -14.16 -3.82
CA GLN A 34 13.29 -14.29 -3.49
C GLN A 34 12.69 -12.91 -3.20
N LEU A 35 13.40 -12.04 -2.49
CA LEU A 35 13.00 -10.64 -2.27
C LEU A 35 12.88 -9.88 -3.60
N LYS A 36 13.83 -10.04 -4.53
CA LYS A 36 13.79 -9.48 -5.88
C LYS A 36 12.48 -9.85 -6.58
N ARG A 37 12.12 -11.13 -6.60
CA ARG A 37 10.86 -11.60 -7.20
C ARG A 37 9.64 -10.98 -6.51
N HIS A 38 9.64 -10.87 -5.19
CA HIS A 38 8.56 -10.23 -4.45
C HIS A 38 8.42 -8.74 -4.81
N PHE A 39 9.51 -7.98 -4.69
CA PHE A 39 9.52 -6.54 -4.86
C PHE A 39 9.33 -6.12 -6.32
N GLN A 40 9.80 -6.88 -7.30
CA GLN A 40 9.49 -6.59 -8.71
C GLN A 40 7.98 -6.62 -8.93
N GLN A 41 7.29 -7.63 -8.39
CA GLN A 41 5.84 -7.73 -8.55
C GLN A 41 5.11 -6.62 -7.79
N GLU A 42 5.57 -6.24 -6.60
CA GLU A 42 5.01 -5.11 -5.85
C GLU A 42 5.19 -3.77 -6.59
N TYR A 43 6.40 -3.53 -7.07
CA TYR A 43 6.77 -2.33 -7.81
C TYR A 43 5.94 -2.15 -9.08
N GLY A 44 5.85 -3.20 -9.91
CA GLY A 44 5.11 -3.16 -11.16
C GLY A 44 3.59 -3.21 -11.01
N VAL A 45 3.06 -3.76 -9.90
CA VAL A 45 1.60 -3.79 -9.68
C VAL A 45 1.10 -2.45 -9.19
N TYR A 46 1.79 -1.79 -8.26
CA TYR A 46 1.29 -0.54 -7.72
C TYR A 46 2.31 0.52 -7.36
N VAL A 47 3.49 0.23 -6.80
CA VAL A 47 4.38 1.29 -6.27
C VAL A 47 4.73 2.31 -7.35
N ARG A 48 5.20 1.85 -8.52
CA ARG A 48 5.63 2.74 -9.61
C ARG A 48 4.53 3.69 -10.07
N ASP A 49 3.29 3.19 -10.15
CA ASP A 49 2.18 3.90 -10.78
C ASP A 49 1.14 4.37 -9.73
N PHE A 50 1.51 4.37 -8.44
CA PHE A 50 0.61 4.77 -7.36
C PHE A 50 0.13 6.22 -7.48
N PRO A 51 1.01 7.22 -7.75
CA PRO A 51 0.57 8.59 -8.02
C PRO A 51 -0.42 8.68 -9.19
N VAL A 52 -0.22 7.89 -10.24
CA VAL A 52 -1.09 7.86 -11.42
C VAL A 52 -2.49 7.34 -11.06
N PHE A 53 -2.60 6.33 -10.20
CA PHE A 53 -3.90 5.87 -9.72
C PHE A 53 -4.64 6.94 -8.93
N LEU A 54 -3.93 7.66 -8.04
CA LEU A 54 -4.51 8.78 -7.28
C LEU A 54 -4.93 9.93 -8.21
N ALA A 55 -4.10 10.27 -9.19
CA ALA A 55 -4.40 11.31 -10.17
C ALA A 55 -5.66 11.02 -10.99
N ARG A 56 -5.93 9.75 -11.33
CA ARG A 56 -7.18 9.35 -12.00
C ARG A 56 -8.40 9.60 -11.14
N ILE A 57 -8.31 9.32 -9.83
CA ILE A 57 -9.37 9.57 -8.86
C ILE A 57 -9.58 11.08 -8.67
N HIS A 58 -8.49 11.83 -8.51
CA HIS A 58 -8.51 13.29 -8.44
C HIS A 58 -9.15 13.91 -9.70
N GLY A 59 -8.84 13.37 -10.88
CA GLY A 59 -9.41 13.78 -12.17
C GLY A 59 -10.91 13.51 -12.34
N LYS A 60 -11.53 12.71 -11.45
CA LYS A 60 -13.00 12.58 -11.39
C LYS A 60 -13.68 13.77 -10.70
N ASN A 61 -12.91 14.79 -10.33
CA ASN A 61 -13.37 16.01 -9.69
C ASN A 61 -14.18 15.74 -8.40
N PRO A 62 -13.61 15.02 -7.41
CA PRO A 62 -14.26 14.85 -6.11
C PRO A 62 -14.43 16.22 -5.42
N PRO A 63 -15.18 16.32 -4.31
CA PRO A 63 -15.38 17.58 -3.60
C PRO A 63 -14.06 18.27 -3.19
N PRO A 64 -14.03 19.61 -3.08
CA PRO A 64 -12.79 20.36 -2.86
C PRO A 64 -11.90 19.88 -1.70
N PRO A 65 -12.43 19.52 -0.51
CA PRO A 65 -11.60 18.99 0.57
C PRO A 65 -10.88 17.69 0.18
N VAL A 66 -11.55 16.82 -0.57
CA VAL A 66 -10.99 15.55 -1.05
C VAL A 66 -9.92 15.80 -2.12
N ARG A 67 -10.14 16.76 -3.01
CA ARG A 67 -9.12 17.12 -4.02
C ARG A 67 -7.83 17.60 -3.38
N ARG A 68 -7.90 18.45 -2.35
CA ARG A 68 -6.72 18.93 -1.63
C ARG A 68 -5.93 17.77 -1.03
N MET A 69 -6.61 16.89 -0.30
CA MET A 69 -5.98 15.71 0.29
C MET A 69 -5.34 14.78 -0.76
N LEU A 70 -6.04 14.54 -1.88
CA LEU A 70 -5.48 13.75 -2.98
C LEU A 70 -4.29 14.46 -3.65
N ALA A 71 -4.32 15.79 -3.78
CA ALA A 71 -3.24 16.56 -4.36
C ALA A 71 -1.97 16.52 -3.48
N ASP A 72 -2.13 16.64 -2.16
CA ASP A 72 -1.01 16.51 -1.21
C ASP A 72 -0.41 15.10 -1.28
N ASN A 73 -1.24 14.06 -1.33
CA ASN A 73 -0.79 12.67 -1.46
C ASN A 73 -0.08 12.43 -2.80
N ILE A 74 -0.64 12.91 -3.92
CA ILE A 74 0.03 12.83 -5.23
C ILE A 74 1.37 13.56 -5.21
N TYR A 75 1.42 14.77 -4.63
CA TYR A 75 2.65 15.55 -4.56
C TYR A 75 3.73 14.82 -3.75
N GLU A 76 3.37 14.25 -2.61
CA GLU A 76 4.30 13.46 -1.80
C GLU A 76 4.77 12.18 -2.51
N GLU A 77 3.86 11.40 -3.09
CA GLU A 77 4.19 10.14 -3.74
C GLU A 77 5.05 10.35 -5.00
N ASP A 78 4.78 11.40 -5.79
CA ASP A 78 5.43 11.66 -7.10
C ASP A 78 6.68 12.54 -6.99
N THR A 79 6.91 13.21 -5.85
CA THR A 79 8.06 14.14 -5.67
C THR A 79 8.81 13.99 -4.36
N GLY A 80 8.20 13.42 -3.31
CA GLY A 80 8.71 13.44 -1.94
C GLY A 80 8.75 14.83 -1.30
N GLY A 81 8.03 15.79 -1.87
CA GLY A 81 8.13 17.20 -1.49
C GLY A 81 7.59 17.55 -0.10
N LEU A 82 6.93 16.62 0.60
CA LEU A 82 6.54 16.79 2.00
C LEU A 82 7.48 16.05 2.97
N SER A 83 8.37 15.17 2.45
CA SER A 83 9.31 14.38 3.25
C SER A 83 10.77 14.58 2.80
N LEU A 84 11.35 13.61 2.10
CA LEU A 84 12.79 13.47 1.83
C LEU A 84 13.21 13.92 0.42
N GLY A 85 12.33 14.62 -0.29
CA GLY A 85 12.63 15.26 -1.58
C GLY A 85 12.88 14.29 -2.74
N LYS A 86 12.41 13.04 -2.63
CA LYS A 86 12.43 12.02 -3.69
C LYS A 86 11.11 11.29 -3.74
N SER A 87 10.65 10.96 -4.94
CA SER A 87 9.40 10.21 -5.11
C SER A 87 9.47 8.84 -4.44
N HIS A 88 8.33 8.31 -4.02
CA HIS A 88 8.26 7.00 -3.37
C HIS A 88 8.76 5.87 -4.30
N PRO A 89 8.48 5.87 -5.62
CA PRO A 89 9.12 4.95 -6.55
C PRO A 89 10.64 5.03 -6.57
N GLU A 90 11.25 6.23 -6.51
CA GLU A 90 12.71 6.39 -6.48
C GLU A 90 13.31 5.93 -5.15
N LEU A 91 12.65 6.23 -4.02
CA LEU A 91 13.04 5.74 -2.71
C LEU A 91 12.95 4.21 -2.63
N PHE A 92 11.93 3.61 -3.25
CA PHE A 92 11.82 2.16 -3.39
C PHE A 92 13.01 1.58 -4.16
N LEU A 93 13.38 2.17 -5.31
CA LEU A 93 14.54 1.71 -6.09
C LEU A 93 15.87 1.90 -5.33
N THR A 94 15.98 2.95 -4.52
CA THR A 94 17.14 3.16 -3.63
C THR A 94 17.24 2.04 -2.59
N MET A 95 16.12 1.67 -1.98
CA MET A 95 16.03 0.54 -1.06
C MET A 95 16.40 -0.78 -1.75
N MET A 96 15.99 -1.00 -3.01
CA MET A 96 16.38 -2.17 -3.78
C MET A 96 17.87 -2.18 -4.11
N ALA A 97 18.44 -1.04 -4.48
CA ALA A 97 19.87 -0.89 -4.76
C ALA A 97 20.71 -1.24 -3.52
N GLY A 98 20.25 -0.90 -2.32
CA GLY A 98 20.90 -1.29 -1.06
C GLY A 98 20.95 -2.82 -0.83
N LEU A 99 20.07 -3.61 -1.48
CA LEU A 99 20.13 -5.07 -1.49
C LEU A 99 21.02 -5.62 -2.62
N GLY A 100 21.72 -4.75 -3.36
CA GLY A 100 22.48 -5.12 -4.55
C GLY A 100 21.61 -5.36 -5.79
N LEU A 101 20.36 -4.88 -5.80
CA LEU A 101 19.43 -5.01 -6.94
C LEU A 101 19.38 -3.70 -7.73
N PRO A 102 20.06 -3.57 -8.87
CA PRO A 102 20.09 -2.32 -9.63
C PRO A 102 18.70 -1.95 -10.18
N ALA A 103 18.46 -0.64 -10.39
CA ALA A 103 17.18 -0.14 -10.92
C ALA A 103 16.75 -0.80 -12.24
N GLN A 104 17.72 -1.21 -13.07
CA GLN A 104 17.51 -1.95 -14.33
C GLN A 104 16.71 -3.24 -14.13
N ASP A 105 16.80 -3.87 -12.95
CA ASP A 105 16.01 -5.05 -12.61
C ASP A 105 14.50 -4.74 -12.50
N PHE A 106 14.12 -3.46 -12.37
CA PHE A 106 12.75 -3.00 -12.14
C PHE A 106 12.16 -2.20 -13.32
N GLU A 107 12.95 -1.90 -14.35
CA GLU A 107 12.48 -1.17 -15.54
C GLU A 107 11.42 -1.97 -16.31
N LEU A 108 11.69 -3.26 -16.55
CA LEU A 108 10.83 -4.15 -17.33
C LEU A 108 10.32 -5.33 -16.49
N VAL A 109 9.58 -5.03 -15.43
CA VAL A 109 8.92 -6.04 -14.59
C VAL A 109 7.96 -6.89 -15.42
N ARG A 110 8.25 -8.18 -15.53
CA ARG A 110 7.31 -9.18 -16.05
C ARG A 110 6.38 -9.64 -14.93
N LEU A 111 5.19 -9.04 -14.87
CA LEU A 111 4.18 -9.42 -13.90
C LEU A 111 3.70 -10.87 -14.11
N LEU A 112 3.53 -11.63 -13.03
CA LEU A 112 2.88 -12.94 -13.05
C LEU A 112 1.40 -12.79 -13.48
N PRO A 113 0.74 -13.83 -14.01
CA PRO A 113 -0.66 -13.71 -14.44
C PRO A 113 -1.60 -13.19 -13.34
N PRO A 114 -1.55 -13.68 -12.08
CA PRO A 114 -2.36 -13.10 -11.00
C PRO A 114 -1.97 -11.67 -10.61
N SER A 115 -0.67 -11.32 -10.68
CA SER A 115 -0.21 -9.94 -10.48
C SER A 115 -0.77 -9.01 -11.56
N ARG A 116 -0.77 -9.43 -12.83
CA ARG A 116 -1.39 -8.68 -13.94
C ARG A 116 -2.89 -8.50 -13.73
N GLN A 117 -3.57 -9.54 -13.24
CA GLN A 117 -5.00 -9.45 -12.93
C GLN A 117 -5.26 -8.41 -11.82
N TYR A 118 -4.43 -8.40 -10.77
CA TYR A 118 -4.57 -7.40 -9.70
C TYR A 118 -4.26 -5.99 -10.20
N ARG A 119 -3.18 -5.82 -10.96
CA ARG A 119 -2.85 -4.56 -11.63
C ARG A 119 -4.01 -4.03 -12.50
N ALA A 120 -4.54 -4.87 -13.39
CA ALA A 120 -5.67 -4.49 -14.25
C ALA A 120 -6.93 -4.14 -13.44
N TRP A 121 -7.14 -4.78 -12.30
CA TRP A 121 -8.19 -4.39 -11.36
C TRP A 121 -7.95 -2.99 -10.79
N LEU A 122 -6.73 -2.67 -10.34
CA LEU A 122 -6.36 -1.34 -9.86
C LEU A 122 -6.52 -0.26 -10.93
N ASP A 123 -6.11 -0.55 -12.18
CA ASP A 123 -6.34 0.33 -13.33
C ASP A 123 -7.83 0.62 -13.54
N ARG A 124 -8.68 -0.42 -13.47
CA ARG A 124 -10.13 -0.28 -13.63
C ARG A 124 -10.77 0.53 -12.51
N VAL A 125 -10.44 0.25 -11.25
CA VAL A 125 -11.09 0.91 -10.09
C VAL A 125 -10.61 2.34 -9.89
N SER A 126 -9.33 2.63 -10.17
CA SER A 126 -8.82 4.02 -10.16
C SER A 126 -9.51 4.90 -11.21
N ASN A 127 -10.00 4.31 -12.30
CA ASN A 127 -10.73 5.01 -13.35
C ASN A 127 -12.27 4.97 -13.19
N ASN A 128 -12.80 4.49 -12.05
CA ASN A 128 -14.24 4.42 -11.82
C ASN A 128 -14.89 5.82 -11.90
N ARG A 129 -16.13 5.90 -12.40
CA ARG A 129 -16.90 7.16 -12.42
C ARG A 129 -17.24 7.64 -11.01
N ASP A 130 -17.58 6.71 -10.12
CA ASP A 130 -17.76 7.00 -8.70
C ASP A 130 -16.39 7.04 -8.02
N TRP A 131 -15.83 8.24 -7.92
CA TRP A 131 -14.49 8.47 -7.37
C TRP A 131 -14.27 7.82 -6.00
N VAL A 132 -15.32 7.75 -5.16
CA VAL A 132 -15.24 7.18 -3.81
C VAL A 132 -14.92 5.68 -3.82
N VAL A 133 -15.28 4.98 -4.90
CA VAL A 133 -14.93 3.56 -5.10
C VAL A 133 -13.44 3.40 -5.38
N GLY A 134 -12.89 4.27 -6.23
CA GLY A 134 -11.45 4.31 -6.50
C GLY A 134 -10.66 4.73 -5.26
N ALA A 135 -11.09 5.81 -4.60
CA ALA A 135 -10.49 6.31 -3.37
C ALA A 135 -10.40 5.21 -2.30
N ALA A 136 -11.50 4.49 -2.03
CA ALA A 136 -11.47 3.38 -1.08
C ALA A 136 -10.51 2.26 -1.49
N ALA A 137 -10.45 1.91 -2.78
CA ALA A 137 -9.54 0.85 -3.23
C ALA A 137 -8.06 1.23 -3.05
N LEU A 138 -7.69 2.49 -3.29
CA LEU A 138 -6.29 2.92 -3.25
C LEU A 138 -5.87 3.37 -1.85
N THR A 139 -6.61 4.29 -1.22
CA THR A 139 -6.18 4.91 0.05
C THR A 139 -6.54 4.08 1.29
N ILE A 140 -7.63 3.31 1.24
CA ILE A 140 -7.95 2.36 2.33
C ILE A 140 -7.25 1.04 2.07
N PHE A 141 -7.47 0.40 0.92
CA PHE A 141 -7.03 -0.99 0.74
C PHE A 141 -5.58 -1.15 0.32
N VAL A 142 -5.08 -0.41 -0.68
CA VAL A 142 -3.68 -0.58 -1.11
C VAL A 142 -2.73 -0.09 -0.01
N GLU A 143 -2.88 1.15 0.46
CA GLU A 143 -2.04 1.75 1.50
C GLU A 143 -2.25 1.12 2.89
N GLY A 144 -3.48 0.70 3.22
CA GLY A 144 -3.81 0.22 4.57
C GLY A 144 -3.30 -1.18 4.88
N SER A 145 -3.50 -1.60 6.12
CA SER A 145 -3.10 -2.94 6.57
C SER A 145 -4.08 -3.52 7.57
N ILE A 146 -3.79 -4.72 8.07
CA ILE A 146 -4.51 -5.32 9.20
C ILE A 146 -4.44 -4.47 10.47
N LYS A 147 -3.49 -3.51 10.56
CA LYS A 147 -3.36 -2.60 11.70
C LYS A 147 -4.38 -1.45 11.70
N ASP A 148 -5.08 -1.23 10.58
CA ASP A 148 -5.99 -0.09 10.42
C ASP A 148 -7.06 -0.03 11.53
N ARG A 149 -7.58 -1.16 11.99
CA ARG A 149 -8.56 -1.17 13.10
C ARG A 149 -7.99 -0.60 14.39
N ALA A 150 -6.76 -1.00 14.73
CA ALA A 150 -6.09 -0.50 15.93
C ALA A 150 -5.80 0.99 15.77
N GLU A 151 -5.30 1.42 14.61
CA GLU A 151 -5.02 2.83 14.32
C GLU A 151 -6.28 3.70 14.39
N ILE A 152 -7.41 3.23 13.83
CA ILE A 152 -8.69 3.94 13.88
C ILE A 152 -9.21 4.07 15.31
N ALA A 153 -8.98 3.06 16.16
CA ALA A 153 -9.41 3.06 17.56
C ALA A 153 -8.50 3.90 18.47
N ASP A 154 -7.18 3.82 18.25
CA ASP A 154 -6.14 4.49 19.02
C ASP A 154 -5.09 5.08 18.03
N PRO A 155 -5.26 6.36 17.64
CA PRO A 155 -4.39 7.00 16.66
C PRO A 155 -2.93 7.06 17.13
N SER A 156 -2.01 6.64 16.26
CA SER A 156 -0.58 6.81 16.48
C SER A 156 -0.23 8.30 16.55
N LYS A 157 0.60 8.66 17.53
CA LYS A 157 1.19 9.99 17.59
C LYS A 157 2.30 10.13 16.53
N PRO A 158 2.58 11.36 16.07
CA PRO A 158 3.78 11.63 15.27
C PRO A 158 5.01 11.09 15.99
N LYS A 159 5.84 10.31 15.29
CA LYS A 159 7.04 9.67 15.85
C LYS A 159 8.20 10.65 15.85
N THR A 160 9.06 10.60 16.86
CA THR A 160 10.32 11.36 16.86
C THR A 160 11.33 10.75 15.90
N ALA A 161 12.38 11.50 15.55
CA ALA A 161 13.47 10.99 14.71
C ALA A 161 14.11 9.74 15.31
N GLU A 162 14.30 9.70 16.64
CA GLU A 162 14.87 8.55 17.35
C GLU A 162 13.96 7.31 17.28
N GLU A 163 12.64 7.50 17.40
CA GLU A 163 11.68 6.41 17.25
C GLU A 163 11.67 5.84 15.83
N ILE A 164 11.74 6.72 14.82
CA ILE A 164 11.85 6.34 13.40
C ILE A 164 13.13 5.55 13.15
N GLU A 165 14.29 6.02 13.61
CA GLU A 165 15.54 5.27 13.46
C GLU A 165 15.51 3.93 14.19
N GLY A 166 14.87 3.86 15.36
CA GLY A 166 14.65 2.60 16.05
C GLY A 166 13.82 1.61 15.22
N ILE A 167 12.82 2.08 14.46
CA ILE A 167 12.05 1.25 13.53
C ILE A 167 12.93 0.78 12.35
N VAL A 168 13.69 1.70 11.76
CA VAL A 168 14.60 1.40 10.64
C VAL A 168 15.63 0.34 11.03
N GLN A 169 16.29 0.49 12.18
CA GLN A 169 17.30 -0.46 12.68
C GLN A 169 16.74 -1.87 12.91
N ARG A 170 15.46 -1.97 13.30
CA ARG A 170 14.77 -3.25 13.54
C ARG A 170 14.12 -3.82 12.28
N HIS A 171 14.16 -3.11 11.16
CA HIS A 171 13.49 -3.54 9.93
C HIS A 171 14.10 -4.86 9.41
N PRO A 172 13.29 -5.84 8.95
CA PRO A 172 13.80 -7.13 8.49
C PRO A 172 14.88 -7.04 7.39
N LEU A 173 14.75 -6.09 6.46
CA LEU A 173 15.76 -5.88 5.42
C LEU A 173 17.12 -5.48 5.98
N VAL A 174 17.14 -4.66 7.03
CA VAL A 174 18.38 -4.26 7.71
C VAL A 174 18.89 -5.44 8.53
N LYS A 175 18.06 -5.97 9.43
CA LYS A 175 18.45 -6.97 10.42
C LYS A 175 18.91 -8.30 9.80
N TYR A 176 18.29 -8.73 8.71
CA TYR A 176 18.50 -10.07 8.16
C TYR A 176 19.12 -10.09 6.76
N HIS A 177 18.99 -9.00 6.00
CA HIS A 177 19.47 -8.93 4.62
C HIS A 177 20.60 -7.92 4.42
N GLY A 178 21.10 -7.31 5.51
CA GLY A 178 22.26 -6.43 5.47
C GLY A 178 22.01 -5.12 4.72
N LEU A 179 20.74 -4.73 4.53
CA LEU A 179 20.40 -3.48 3.87
C LEU A 179 21.03 -2.30 4.65
N PRO A 180 21.81 -1.44 3.99
CA PRO A 180 22.36 -0.24 4.60
C PRO A 180 21.26 0.71 5.14
N LEU A 181 21.52 1.37 6.26
CA LEU A 181 20.57 2.27 6.90
C LEU A 181 20.27 3.52 6.05
N ASP A 182 21.19 3.95 5.20
CA ASP A 182 21.01 5.07 4.26
C ASP A 182 20.08 4.72 3.09
N ALA A 183 19.85 3.43 2.81
CA ALA A 183 18.90 2.95 1.81
C ALA A 183 17.45 2.84 2.33
N MET A 184 17.18 3.26 3.56
CA MET A 184 15.89 3.07 4.25
C MET A 184 14.96 4.29 4.24
N ASP A 185 15.25 5.28 3.39
CA ASP A 185 14.51 6.54 3.32
C ASP A 185 13.03 6.36 2.96
N LEU A 186 12.66 5.32 2.20
CA LEU A 186 11.23 5.01 1.97
C LEU A 186 10.50 4.75 3.29
N ILE A 187 11.11 3.96 4.18
CA ILE A 187 10.51 3.63 5.48
C ILE A 187 10.47 4.87 6.37
N ARG A 188 11.51 5.72 6.33
CA ARG A 188 11.51 6.99 7.05
C ARG A 188 10.37 7.90 6.57
N ALA A 189 10.24 8.09 5.26
CA ALA A 189 9.19 8.90 4.65
C ALA A 189 7.80 8.42 5.09
N HIS A 190 7.53 7.11 5.02
CA HIS A 190 6.27 6.54 5.52
C HIS A 190 6.04 6.84 7.00
N GLN A 191 7.04 6.69 7.87
CA GLN A 191 6.88 6.96 9.30
C GLN A 191 6.67 8.45 9.63
N MET A 192 7.23 9.37 8.84
CA MET A 192 7.07 10.82 9.03
C MET A 192 5.64 11.30 8.75
N VAL A 193 4.92 10.62 7.84
CA VAL A 193 3.57 11.02 7.40
C VAL A 193 2.46 10.05 7.85
N GLU A 194 2.79 8.92 8.51
CA GLU A 194 1.81 7.88 8.88
C GLU A 194 0.75 8.37 9.88
N ALA A 195 1.12 9.26 10.81
CA ALA A 195 0.23 9.73 11.87
C ALA A 195 -0.96 10.52 11.29
N GLY A 196 -2.18 10.04 11.50
CA GLY A 196 -3.42 10.69 11.03
C GLY A 196 -3.81 10.38 9.58
N HIS A 197 -2.86 10.01 8.70
CA HIS A 197 -3.14 9.67 7.29
C HIS A 197 -4.20 8.56 7.15
N ARG A 198 -4.22 7.59 8.07
CA ARG A 198 -5.22 6.52 8.04
C ARG A 198 -6.61 7.06 8.36
N HIS A 199 -6.78 7.92 9.36
CA HIS A 199 -8.07 8.52 9.70
C HIS A 199 -8.61 9.35 8.55
N ASP A 200 -7.76 10.12 7.87
CA ASP A 200 -8.14 10.93 6.72
C ASP A 200 -8.65 10.07 5.55
N ALA A 201 -7.98 8.94 5.27
CA ALA A 201 -8.44 7.99 4.26
C ALA A 201 -9.84 7.42 4.58
N TYR A 202 -10.09 7.00 5.82
CA TYR A 202 -11.42 6.50 6.23
C TYR A 202 -12.46 7.61 6.25
N ALA A 203 -12.13 8.79 6.78
CA ALA A 203 -13.02 9.95 6.84
C ALA A 203 -13.45 10.38 5.42
N MET A 204 -12.53 10.42 4.46
CA MET A 204 -12.83 10.69 3.05
C MET A 204 -13.87 9.70 2.51
N VAL A 205 -13.72 8.41 2.74
CA VAL A 205 -14.65 7.43 2.16
C VAL A 205 -15.98 7.40 2.92
N VAL A 206 -15.95 7.38 4.25
CA VAL A 206 -17.14 7.26 5.11
C VAL A 206 -18.02 8.51 5.04
N ASN A 207 -17.43 9.70 4.92
CA ASN A 207 -18.22 10.94 4.86
C ASN A 207 -18.84 11.19 3.48
N TYR A 208 -18.24 10.67 2.41
CA TYR A 208 -18.68 10.97 1.03
C TYR A 208 -19.38 9.81 0.31
N ALA A 209 -19.28 8.57 0.80
CA ALA A 209 -20.19 7.49 0.38
C ALA A 209 -21.54 7.63 1.10
N THR A 210 -22.34 8.63 0.68
CA THR A 210 -23.56 9.05 1.38
C THR A 210 -24.77 8.19 1.06
N THR A 211 -24.80 7.56 -0.12
CA THR A 211 -25.92 6.71 -0.53
C THR A 211 -25.68 5.23 -0.20
N ARG A 212 -26.75 4.47 0.01
CA ARG A 212 -26.67 3.01 0.20
C ARG A 212 -26.01 2.32 -0.99
N ALA A 213 -26.28 2.79 -2.21
CA ALA A 213 -25.69 2.25 -3.43
C ALA A 213 -24.17 2.44 -3.46
N GLN A 214 -23.67 3.65 -3.15
CA GLN A 214 -22.23 3.93 -3.07
C GLN A 214 -21.54 3.10 -1.98
N GLN A 215 -22.13 3.04 -0.78
CA GLN A 215 -21.59 2.22 0.32
C GLN A 215 -21.48 0.75 -0.10
N GLN A 216 -22.52 0.21 -0.76
CA GLN A 216 -22.50 -1.16 -1.27
C GLN A 216 -21.46 -1.34 -2.37
N ALA A 217 -21.30 -0.37 -3.27
CA ALA A 217 -20.29 -0.40 -4.33
C ALA A 217 -18.86 -0.42 -3.75
N VAL A 218 -18.59 0.40 -2.73
CA VAL A 218 -17.30 0.42 -2.01
C VAL A 218 -17.04 -0.94 -1.34
N LEU A 219 -18.00 -1.48 -0.57
CA LEU A 219 -17.81 -2.78 0.09
C LEU A 219 -17.59 -3.91 -0.91
N THR A 220 -18.34 -3.92 -2.02
CA THR A 220 -18.15 -4.90 -3.10
C THR A 220 -16.78 -4.75 -3.74
N CYS A 221 -16.33 -3.51 -3.98
CA CYS A 221 -14.99 -3.23 -4.51
C CYS A 221 -13.90 -3.77 -3.59
N LEU A 222 -13.96 -3.46 -2.29
CA LEU A 222 -12.95 -3.90 -1.32
C LEU A 222 -12.94 -5.40 -1.08
N LYS A 223 -14.11 -6.06 -1.07
CA LYS A 223 -14.18 -7.53 -1.05
C LYS A 223 -13.49 -8.13 -2.26
N LYS A 224 -13.68 -7.53 -3.45
CA LYS A 224 -13.00 -7.99 -4.68
C LYS A 224 -11.50 -7.69 -4.65
N CYS A 225 -11.08 -6.53 -4.14
CA CYS A 225 -9.67 -6.21 -3.91
C CYS A 225 -9.02 -7.29 -3.04
N LEU A 226 -9.65 -7.65 -1.90
CA LEU A 226 -9.14 -8.68 -1.01
C LEU A 226 -8.96 -10.03 -1.72
N THR A 227 -9.98 -10.50 -2.45
CA THR A 227 -9.89 -11.77 -3.18
C THR A 227 -8.76 -11.76 -4.21
N ILE A 228 -8.67 -10.73 -5.06
CA ILE A 228 -7.65 -10.69 -6.11
C ILE A 228 -6.26 -10.48 -5.50
N TRP A 229 -6.14 -9.65 -4.45
CA TRP A 229 -4.89 -9.44 -3.72
C TRP A 229 -4.38 -10.74 -3.09
N GLN A 230 -5.25 -11.57 -2.52
CA GLN A 230 -4.87 -12.89 -1.98
C GLN A 230 -4.31 -13.80 -3.09
N THR A 231 -4.98 -13.88 -4.25
CA THR A 231 -4.49 -14.67 -5.40
C THR A 231 -3.15 -14.13 -5.94
N TYR A 232 -3.00 -12.80 -5.99
CA TYR A 232 -1.74 -12.14 -6.32
C TYR A 232 -0.63 -12.53 -5.34
N ARG A 233 -0.85 -12.40 -4.03
CA ARG A 233 0.17 -12.73 -3.02
C ARG A 233 0.47 -14.23 -2.96
N ASP A 234 -0.50 -15.11 -3.21
CA ASP A 234 -0.27 -16.55 -3.37
C ASP A 234 0.68 -16.85 -4.54
N ALA A 235 0.47 -16.20 -5.68
CA ALA A 235 1.32 -16.38 -6.85
C ALA A 235 2.75 -15.88 -6.60
N VAL A 236 2.90 -14.73 -5.93
CA VAL A 236 4.21 -14.20 -5.54
C VAL A 236 4.92 -15.14 -4.57
N ALA A 237 4.22 -15.61 -3.53
CA ALA A 237 4.79 -16.55 -2.56
C ALA A 237 5.27 -17.85 -3.24
N LYS A 238 4.47 -18.41 -4.16
CA LYS A 238 4.84 -19.58 -4.96
C LYS A 238 6.04 -19.30 -5.86
N ALA A 239 6.10 -18.14 -6.52
CA ALA A 239 7.26 -17.74 -7.33
C ALA A 239 8.53 -17.52 -6.48
N CYS A 240 8.36 -17.18 -5.20
CA CYS A 240 9.45 -17.16 -4.22
C CYS A 240 9.81 -18.56 -3.71
N GLY A 241 9.14 -19.63 -4.14
CA GLY A 241 9.40 -21.00 -3.68
C GLY A 241 8.85 -21.29 -2.27
N LEU A 242 8.05 -20.39 -1.70
CA LEU A 242 7.43 -20.59 -0.40
C LEU A 242 6.28 -21.61 -0.52
N LYS A 243 6.17 -22.49 0.46
CA LYS A 243 5.11 -23.49 0.55
C LYS A 243 4.18 -23.13 1.69
N LYS A 244 2.88 -23.16 1.43
CA LYS A 244 1.88 -23.05 2.48
C LYS A 244 1.95 -24.32 3.31
N THR A 245 2.40 -24.22 4.55
CA THR A 245 2.33 -25.34 5.48
C THR A 245 0.85 -25.58 5.79
N SER A 246 0.38 -26.78 5.52
CA SER A 246 -0.92 -27.24 6.01
C SER A 246 -0.84 -27.21 7.53
N ARG A 247 -1.62 -26.33 8.16
CA ARG A 247 -1.97 -26.47 9.58
C ARG A 247 -3.30 -27.17 9.66
#